data_AF-A0A538K8H8-F1
#
_entry.id   AF-A0A538K8H8-F1
#
_cell.length_a   1.000
_cell.length_b   1.000
_cell.length_c   1.000
_cell.angle_alpha   90.00
_cell.angle_beta   90.00
_cell.angle_gamma   90.00
#
_symmetry.space_group_name_H-M   'P 1'
#
loop_
_entity.id
_entity.type
_entity.pdbx_description
1 polymer ?
#
loop_
_entity_poly.entity_id
_entity_poly.type
_entity_poly.pdbx_seq_one_letter_code
_entity_poly.pdbx_strand_id
1 'polypeptide(L)'
;MAAAHAEAHHGPPIANQSSRVSASVLGMLLFIASEIMLFGSFFTAYFFVRVVNGIDWPPHPFELPVFVAGVNTAILVTSSFTMHWALQSIKRGNRAGLQAGLLLTFLMGLVFLLTQAREYSRVGFAPHDGAFGTIFYCLTGLHGAHVFVGLSILLFMTIRAFRGHFSPEHHHGVEIGGIYWHFVDVMWIVVYSTVYLI
;
A
#
# COMPACT_ATOMS: atom_id res chain seq x y z
N MET A 1 -25.95 -62.52 18.34
CA MET A 1 -24.86 -61.53 18.43
C MET A 1 -25.02 -60.59 17.24
N ALA A 2 -25.83 -59.54 17.39
CA ALA A 2 -26.18 -58.62 16.32
C ALA A 2 -25.11 -57.53 16.22
N ALA A 3 -24.48 -57.39 15.05
CA ALA A 3 -23.53 -56.33 14.77
C ALA A 3 -24.31 -55.01 14.58
N ALA A 4 -24.06 -54.05 15.47
CA ALA A 4 -24.57 -52.70 15.32
C ALA A 4 -23.80 -51.99 14.19
N HIS A 5 -24.48 -51.76 13.07
CA HIS A 5 -24.05 -50.80 12.06
C HIS A 5 -24.17 -49.40 12.65
N ALA A 6 -23.03 -48.79 13.01
CA ALA A 6 -22.98 -47.38 13.33
C ALA A 6 -23.07 -46.57 12.02
N GLU A 7 -24.24 -46.01 11.75
CA GLU A 7 -24.42 -45.03 10.69
C GLU A 7 -23.59 -43.78 11.00
N ALA A 8 -22.67 -43.44 10.09
CA ALA A 8 -21.97 -42.17 10.11
C ALA A 8 -22.98 -41.06 9.79
N HIS A 9 -23.50 -40.41 10.82
CA HIS A 9 -24.29 -39.19 10.68
C HIS A 9 -23.43 -38.07 10.09
N HIS A 10 -23.45 -37.93 8.77
CA HIS A 10 -23.03 -36.72 8.10
C HIS A 10 -24.04 -35.62 8.43
N GLY A 11 -23.71 -34.80 9.43
CA GLY A 11 -24.44 -33.56 9.67
C GLY A 11 -24.49 -32.70 8.40
N PRO A 12 -25.56 -31.91 8.18
CA PRO A 12 -25.66 -31.07 7.00
C PRO A 12 -24.41 -30.16 6.89
N PRO A 13 -23.87 -29.94 5.68
CA PRO A 13 -22.74 -29.05 5.49
C PRO A 13 -23.06 -27.67 6.09
N ILE A 14 -22.10 -27.09 6.81
CA ILE A 14 -22.27 -25.81 7.50
C ILE A 14 -22.68 -24.75 6.46
N ALA A 15 -23.91 -24.27 6.57
CA ALA A 15 -24.61 -23.47 5.56
C ALA A 15 -24.14 -22.00 5.45
N ASN A 16 -22.84 -21.72 5.60
CA ASN A 16 -22.27 -20.37 5.53
C ASN A 16 -20.96 -20.26 4.71
N GLN A 17 -20.73 -21.16 3.75
CA GLN A 17 -19.63 -21.02 2.77
C GLN A 17 -20.04 -20.32 1.46
N SER A 18 -21.06 -19.44 1.50
CA SER A 18 -21.52 -18.73 0.30
C SER A 18 -20.86 -17.36 0.06
N SER A 19 -20.02 -16.86 0.98
CA SER A 19 -19.20 -15.68 0.71
C SER A 19 -17.93 -16.11 -0.04
N ARG A 20 -17.87 -15.83 -1.35
CA ARG A 20 -16.69 -16.06 -2.20
C ARG A 20 -15.44 -15.28 -1.75
N VAL A 21 -15.53 -14.47 -0.70
CA VAL A 21 -14.48 -13.62 -0.17
C VAL A 21 -14.34 -13.88 1.34
N SER A 22 -13.13 -14.13 1.82
CA SER A 22 -12.87 -14.32 3.25
C SER A 22 -13.16 -13.02 4.02
N ALA A 23 -13.61 -13.14 5.28
CA ALA A 23 -13.93 -11.97 6.11
C ALA A 23 -12.75 -10.98 6.22
N SER A 24 -11.52 -11.49 6.25
CA SER A 24 -10.31 -10.65 6.30
C SER A 24 -10.06 -9.89 5.00
N VAL A 25 -10.33 -10.49 3.84
CA VAL A 25 -10.23 -9.80 2.55
C VAL A 25 -11.35 -8.77 2.41
N LEU A 26 -12.58 -9.11 2.80
CA LEU A 26 -13.68 -8.13 2.81
C LEU A 26 -13.37 -6.94 3.73
N GLY A 27 -12.82 -7.20 4.92
CA GLY A 27 -12.39 -6.15 5.84
C GLY A 27 -11.32 -5.24 5.23
N MET A 28 -10.31 -5.82 4.56
CA MET A 28 -9.28 -5.04 3.85
C MET A 28 -9.88 -4.21 2.71
N LEU A 29 -10.83 -4.76 1.94
CA LEU A 29 -11.49 -4.02 0.85
C LEU A 29 -12.32 -2.85 1.37
N LEU A 30 -13.08 -3.04 2.46
CA LEU A 30 -13.85 -1.96 3.08
C LEU A 30 -12.93 -0.87 3.64
N PHE A 31 -11.81 -1.27 4.26
CA PHE A 31 -10.79 -0.34 4.73
C PHE A 31 -10.18 0.45 3.55
N ILE A 32 -9.82 -0.21 2.45
CA ILE A 32 -9.33 0.48 1.24
C ILE A 32 -10.38 1.43 0.68
N ALA A 33 -11.65 1.03 0.65
CA ALA A 33 -12.73 1.90 0.20
C ALA A 33 -12.83 3.18 1.05
N SER A 34 -12.69 3.08 2.38
CA SER A 34 -12.65 4.27 3.23
C SER A 34 -11.42 5.15 2.98
N GLU A 35 -10.25 4.54 2.73
CA GLU A 35 -9.03 5.30 2.40
C GLU A 35 -9.14 6.00 1.04
N ILE A 36 -9.75 5.37 0.03
CA ILE A 36 -10.04 6.03 -1.26
C ILE A 36 -10.93 7.26 -1.05
N MET A 37 -11.94 7.18 -0.18
CA MET A 37 -12.78 8.34 0.15
C MET A 37 -11.98 9.43 0.85
N LEU A 38 -11.10 9.06 1.79
CA LEU A 38 -10.22 10.00 2.48
C LEU A 38 -9.33 10.73 1.48
N PHE A 39 -8.56 10.01 0.67
CA PHE A 39 -7.72 10.62 -0.39
C PHE A 39 -8.55 11.44 -1.38
N GLY A 40 -9.73 10.96 -1.77
CA GLY A 40 -10.64 11.65 -2.68
C GLY A 40 -11.04 13.04 -2.17
N SER A 41 -11.22 13.20 -0.86
CA SER A 41 -11.50 14.50 -0.25
C SER A 41 -10.33 15.48 -0.39
N PHE A 42 -9.09 15.03 -0.17
CA PHE A 42 -7.89 15.84 -0.34
C PHE A 42 -7.61 16.18 -1.80
N PHE A 43 -7.83 15.25 -2.73
CA PHE A 43 -7.74 15.52 -4.17
C PHE A 43 -8.78 16.55 -4.61
N THR A 44 -10.01 16.44 -4.11
CA THR A 44 -11.06 17.44 -4.40
C THR A 44 -10.63 18.82 -3.90
N ALA A 45 -10.09 18.92 -2.70
CA ALA A 45 -9.55 20.17 -2.16
C ALA A 45 -8.38 20.71 -3.00
N TYR A 46 -7.47 19.85 -3.43
CA TYR A 46 -6.35 20.22 -4.32
C TYR A 46 -6.83 20.84 -5.64
N PHE A 47 -7.73 20.16 -6.35
CA PHE A 47 -8.26 20.67 -7.61
C PHE A 47 -9.10 21.94 -7.42
N PHE A 48 -9.88 22.04 -6.33
CA PHE A 48 -10.64 23.24 -6.02
C PHE A 48 -9.71 24.45 -5.81
N VAL A 49 -8.70 24.32 -4.95
CA VAL A 49 -7.72 25.40 -4.69
C VAL A 49 -7.01 25.79 -5.99
N ARG A 50 -6.59 24.81 -6.79
CA ARG A 50 -5.93 25.07 -8.06
C ARG A 50 -6.80 25.87 -9.03
N VAL A 51 -8.05 25.46 -9.23
CA VAL A 51 -8.99 26.13 -10.16
C VAL A 51 -9.32 27.55 -9.69
N VAL A 52 -9.54 27.74 -8.38
CA VAL A 52 -9.90 29.06 -7.83
C VAL A 52 -8.75 30.06 -7.89
N ASN A 53 -7.50 29.59 -7.71
CA ASN A 53 -6.35 30.49 -7.78
C ASN A 53 -6.03 30.92 -9.23
N GLY A 54 -6.35 30.12 -10.25
CA GLY A 54 -6.28 30.51 -11.67
C GLY A 54 -4.89 30.91 -12.19
N ILE A 55 -3.83 30.58 -11.45
CA ILE A 55 -2.42 30.88 -11.72
C ILE A 55 -1.66 29.61 -12.10
N ASP A 56 -0.41 29.77 -12.55
CA ASP A 56 0.53 28.66 -12.71
C ASP A 56 0.63 27.86 -11.40
N TRP A 57 0.56 26.53 -11.53
CA TRP A 57 0.51 25.59 -10.40
C TRP A 57 1.56 24.51 -10.64
N PRO A 58 2.62 24.43 -9.82
CA PRO A 58 2.89 25.20 -8.60
C PRO A 58 3.14 26.70 -8.86
N PRO A 59 2.73 27.61 -7.95
CA PRO A 59 3.01 29.04 -8.09
C PRO A 59 4.50 29.33 -7.92
N HIS A 60 5.05 30.24 -8.73
CA HIS A 60 6.41 30.73 -8.55
C HIS A 60 6.59 31.32 -7.13
N PRO A 61 7.70 31.03 -6.42
CA PRO A 61 8.94 30.39 -6.88
C PRO A 61 9.05 28.89 -6.54
N PHE A 62 7.95 28.17 -6.29
CA PHE A 62 8.01 26.77 -5.87
C PHE A 62 8.44 25.86 -7.03
N GLU A 63 9.60 25.21 -6.90
CA GLU A 63 10.11 24.23 -7.86
C GLU A 63 10.08 22.83 -7.26
N LEU A 64 9.40 21.91 -7.93
CA LEU A 64 9.32 20.51 -7.52
C LEU A 64 10.39 19.68 -8.24
N PRO A 65 11.12 18.78 -7.55
CA PRO A 65 12.15 17.95 -8.17
C PRO A 65 11.53 16.74 -8.89
N VAL A 66 10.82 17.01 -10.00
CA VAL A 66 10.04 16.01 -10.77
C VAL A 66 10.88 14.78 -11.15
N PHE A 67 12.15 14.95 -11.51
CA PHE A 67 13.01 13.81 -11.85
C PHE A 67 13.29 12.89 -10.65
N VAL A 68 13.61 13.46 -9.49
CA VAL A 68 13.89 12.69 -8.27
C VAL A 68 12.62 11.97 -7.82
N ALA A 69 11.50 12.69 -7.80
CA ALA A 69 10.19 12.11 -7.50
C ALA A 69 9.82 11.00 -8.49
N GLY A 70 10.11 11.16 -9.78
CA GLY A 70 9.87 10.14 -10.81
C GLY A 70 10.70 8.87 -10.62
N VAL A 71 11.99 9.00 -10.30
CA VAL A 71 12.84 7.85 -9.92
C VAL A 71 12.29 7.17 -8.67
N ASN A 72 11.87 7.95 -7.69
CA ASN A 72 11.30 7.42 -6.44
C ASN A 72 10.01 6.63 -6.70
N THR A 73 9.13 7.15 -7.56
CA THR A 73 7.92 6.46 -8.02
C THR A 73 8.25 5.16 -8.74
N ALA A 74 9.27 5.15 -9.61
CA ALA A 74 9.69 3.92 -10.30
C ALA A 74 10.19 2.84 -9.33
N ILE A 75 10.89 3.24 -8.25
CA ILE A 75 11.31 2.33 -7.17
C ILE A 75 10.07 1.74 -6.47
N LEU A 76 9.10 2.58 -6.12
CA LEU A 76 7.89 2.12 -5.41
C LEU A 76 7.06 1.16 -6.28
N VAL A 77 6.85 1.49 -7.55
CA VAL A 77 6.14 0.63 -8.51
C VAL A 77 6.87 -0.70 -8.71
N THR A 78 8.21 -0.65 -8.78
CA THR A 78 9.01 -1.88 -8.86
C THR A 78 8.85 -2.73 -7.60
N SER A 79 8.67 -2.12 -6.43
CA SER A 79 8.45 -2.84 -5.16
C SER A 79 7.14 -3.63 -5.14
N SER A 80 6.11 -3.18 -5.86
CA SER A 80 4.88 -3.95 -6.04
C SER A 80 5.15 -5.26 -6.78
N PHE A 81 5.99 -5.25 -7.82
CA PHE A 81 6.34 -6.49 -8.52
C PHE A 81 7.10 -7.46 -7.61
N THR A 82 7.99 -6.97 -6.75
CA THR A 82 8.72 -7.81 -5.79
C THR A 82 7.81 -8.38 -4.72
N MET A 83 6.80 -7.63 -4.28
CA MET A 83 5.76 -8.11 -3.36
C MET A 83 4.91 -9.22 -4.00
N HIS A 84 4.51 -9.03 -5.26
CA HIS A 84 3.78 -10.05 -6.00
C HIS A 84 4.62 -11.32 -6.18
N TRP A 85 5.91 -11.18 -6.49
CA TRP A 85 6.84 -12.29 -6.58
C TRP A 85 6.99 -13.05 -5.25
N ALA A 86 7.02 -12.33 -4.12
CA ALA A 86 7.05 -12.94 -2.79
C ALA A 86 5.81 -13.81 -2.53
N LEU A 87 4.62 -13.29 -2.87
CA LEU A 87 3.35 -14.00 -2.73
C LEU A 87 3.28 -15.25 -3.64
N GLN A 88 3.72 -15.14 -4.89
CA GLN A 88 3.75 -16.30 -5.80
C GLN A 88 4.77 -17.35 -5.35
N SER A 89 5.90 -16.92 -4.78
CA SER A 89 6.93 -17.83 -4.27
C SER A 89 6.40 -18.70 -3.13
N ILE A 90 5.69 -18.12 -2.15
CA ILE A 90 5.12 -18.92 -1.05
C ILE A 90 4.00 -19.85 -1.52
N LYS A 91 3.18 -19.44 -2.50
CA LYS A 91 2.16 -20.31 -3.12
C LYS A 91 2.77 -21.54 -3.79
N ARG A 92 4.01 -21.42 -4.30
CA ARG A 92 4.79 -22.53 -4.87
C ARG A 92 5.64 -23.30 -3.83
N GLY A 93 5.54 -22.98 -2.54
CA GLY A 93 6.36 -23.57 -1.49
C GLY A 93 7.81 -23.06 -1.44
N ASN A 94 8.18 -22.08 -2.25
CA ASN A 94 9.52 -21.49 -2.23
C ASN A 94 9.63 -20.42 -1.12
N ARG A 95 10.12 -20.85 0.06
CA ARG A 95 10.34 -19.95 1.20
C ARG A 95 11.46 -18.94 0.98
N ALA A 96 12.51 -19.30 0.25
CA ALA A 96 13.62 -18.38 -0.03
C ALA A 96 13.15 -17.22 -0.92
N GLY A 97 12.31 -17.51 -1.93
CA GLY A 97 11.70 -16.50 -2.77
C GLY A 97 10.75 -15.56 -2.00
N LEU A 98 9.98 -16.09 -1.04
CA LEU A 98 9.17 -15.26 -0.14
C LEU A 98 10.04 -14.29 0.66
N GLN A 99 11.09 -14.80 1.31
CA GLN A 99 11.98 -14.00 2.15
C GLN A 99 12.70 -12.91 1.34
N ALA A 100 13.26 -13.28 0.18
CA ALA A 100 13.94 -12.35 -0.71
C ALA A 100 12.98 -11.26 -1.24
N GLY A 101 11.79 -11.65 -1.72
CA GLY A 101 10.81 -10.71 -2.25
C GLY A 101 10.28 -9.74 -1.19
N LEU A 102 9.97 -10.22 0.03
CA LEU A 102 9.54 -9.36 1.14
C LEU A 102 10.64 -8.40 1.60
N LEU A 103 11.87 -8.90 1.75
CA LEU A 103 13.01 -8.06 2.14
C LEU A 103 13.29 -6.98 1.08
N LEU A 104 13.27 -7.34 -0.20
CA LEU A 104 13.48 -6.39 -1.29
C LEU A 104 12.39 -5.32 -1.32
N THR A 105 11.12 -5.72 -1.18
CA THR A 105 9.98 -4.80 -1.10
C THR A 105 10.14 -3.83 0.06
N PHE A 106 10.50 -4.33 1.24
CA PHE A 106 10.74 -3.49 2.42
C PHE A 106 11.87 -2.48 2.21
N LEU A 107 13.01 -2.92 1.67
CA LEU A 107 14.14 -2.03 1.40
C LEU A 107 13.81 -0.94 0.38
N MET A 108 13.08 -1.30 -0.69
CA MET A 108 12.66 -0.33 -1.71
C MET A 108 11.67 0.68 -1.15
N GLY A 109 10.70 0.24 -0.35
CA GLY A 109 9.78 1.16 0.34
C GLY A 109 10.49 2.05 1.36
N LEU A 110 11.53 1.55 2.05
CA LEU A 110 12.33 2.35 2.97
C LEU A 110 13.13 3.43 2.22
N VAL A 111 13.76 3.06 1.09
CA VAL A 111 14.42 4.03 0.20
C VAL A 111 13.43 5.09 -0.27
N PHE A 112 12.20 4.69 -0.60
CA PHE A 112 11.15 5.61 -0.98
C PHE A 112 10.84 6.64 0.11
N LEU A 113 10.59 6.17 1.33
CA LEU A 113 10.22 7.04 2.44
C LEU A 113 11.37 7.98 2.85
N LEU A 114 12.61 7.49 2.83
CA LEU A 114 13.79 8.29 3.13
C LEU A 114 14.05 9.36 2.07
N THR A 115 13.81 9.03 0.79
CA THR A 115 13.93 9.99 -0.32
C THR A 115 12.87 11.07 -0.20
N GLN A 116 11.63 10.70 0.13
CA GLN A 116 10.55 11.66 0.37
C GLN A 116 10.83 12.58 1.56
N ALA A 117 11.36 12.04 2.66
CA ALA A 117 11.76 12.85 3.82
C ALA A 117 12.89 13.84 3.48
N ARG A 118 13.85 13.42 2.64
CA ARG A 118 14.88 14.34 2.13
C ARG A 118 14.31 15.40 1.21
N GLU A 119 13.33 15.07 0.39
CA GLU A 119 12.66 16.04 -0.48
C GLU A 119 12.02 17.16 0.33
N TYR A 120 11.30 16.84 1.42
CA TYR A 120 10.73 17.85 2.33
C TYR A 120 11.77 18.81 2.90
N SER A 121 13.02 18.36 3.11
CA SER A 121 14.09 19.24 3.57
C SER A 121 14.67 20.15 2.48
N ARG A 122 14.35 19.92 1.20
CA ARG A 122 14.94 20.61 0.04
C ARG A 122 13.97 21.47 -0.76
N VAL A 123 12.67 21.21 -0.68
CA VAL A 123 11.65 21.93 -1.46
C VAL A 123 11.53 23.43 -1.11
N GLY A 124 12.09 23.88 0.02
CA GLY A 124 12.25 25.30 0.32
C GLY A 124 10.97 26.04 0.71
N PHE A 125 9.85 25.35 0.87
CA PHE A 125 8.58 25.89 1.38
C PHE A 125 8.03 25.02 2.53
N ALA A 126 7.28 25.64 3.43
CA ALA A 126 6.69 25.03 4.61
C ALA A 126 5.18 24.80 4.45
N PRO A 127 4.55 23.96 5.32
CA PRO A 127 3.11 23.72 5.28
C PRO A 127 2.23 24.95 5.52
N HIS A 128 2.79 26.06 5.98
CA HIS A 128 2.09 27.33 6.19
C HIS A 128 2.30 28.34 5.05
N ASP A 129 3.11 28.01 4.04
CA ASP A 129 3.44 28.89 2.92
C ASP A 129 2.36 28.85 1.84
N GLY A 130 1.19 29.37 2.19
CA GLY A 130 0.05 29.49 1.30
C GLY A 130 -0.67 28.18 1.01
N ALA A 131 -1.72 28.27 0.19
CA ALA A 131 -2.61 27.14 -0.05
C ALA A 131 -1.93 25.96 -0.75
N PHE A 132 -0.94 26.24 -1.63
CA PHE A 132 -0.14 25.20 -2.30
C PHE A 132 0.68 24.38 -1.29
N GLY A 133 1.46 25.05 -0.44
CA GLY A 133 2.28 24.37 0.57
C GLY A 133 1.43 23.50 1.48
N THR A 134 0.33 24.04 2.01
CA THR A 134 -0.60 23.28 2.86
C THR A 134 -1.10 22.02 2.18
N ILE A 135 -1.69 22.13 0.97
CA ILE A 135 -2.30 20.98 0.32
C ILE A 135 -1.26 19.97 -0.17
N PHE A 136 -0.09 20.43 -0.59
CA PHE A 136 1.05 19.58 -0.96
C PHE A 136 1.46 18.69 0.22
N TYR A 137 1.76 19.29 1.38
CA TYR A 137 2.19 18.55 2.57
C TYR A 137 1.08 17.68 3.16
N CYS A 138 -0.17 18.12 3.08
CA CYS A 138 -1.30 17.30 3.51
C CYS A 138 -1.45 16.03 2.66
N LEU A 139 -1.44 16.15 1.33
CA LEU A 139 -1.65 15.02 0.42
C LEU A 139 -0.45 14.06 0.44
N THR A 140 0.77 14.59 0.27
CA THR A 140 2.00 13.80 0.24
C THR A 140 2.35 13.26 1.63
N GLY A 141 2.08 14.02 2.69
CA GLY A 141 2.27 13.59 4.08
C GLY A 141 1.30 12.50 4.51
N LEU A 142 0.01 12.62 4.15
CA LEU A 142 -0.99 11.56 4.37
C LEU A 142 -0.54 10.27 3.69
N HIS A 143 -0.08 10.35 2.44
CA HIS A 143 0.48 9.22 1.74
C HIS A 143 1.74 8.65 2.42
N GLY A 144 2.68 9.51 2.82
CA GLY A 144 3.89 9.11 3.54
C GLY A 144 3.58 8.37 4.85
N ALA A 145 2.54 8.80 5.57
CA ALA A 145 2.05 8.10 6.76
C ALA A 145 1.52 6.69 6.41
N HIS A 146 0.78 6.54 5.31
CA HIS A 146 0.33 5.23 4.81
C HIS A 146 1.50 4.32 4.43
N VAL A 147 2.51 4.84 3.73
CA VAL A 147 3.71 4.09 3.39
C VAL A 147 4.44 3.63 4.65
N PHE A 148 4.53 4.48 5.67
CA PHE A 148 5.15 4.11 6.95
C PHE A 148 4.40 2.97 7.66
N VAL A 149 3.05 3.01 7.68
CA VAL A 149 2.22 1.92 8.20
C VAL A 149 2.43 0.65 7.37
N GLY A 150 2.46 0.77 6.03
CA GLY A 150 2.76 -0.34 5.13
C GLY A 150 4.13 -0.96 5.37
N LEU A 151 5.16 -0.14 5.59
CA LEU A 151 6.51 -0.60 5.92
C LEU A 151 6.55 -1.33 7.26
N SER A 152 5.77 -0.86 8.24
CA SER A 152 5.64 -1.56 9.53
C SER A 152 5.03 -2.95 9.33
N ILE A 153 3.96 -3.04 8.53
CA ILE A 153 3.32 -4.32 8.18
C ILE A 153 4.31 -5.24 7.43
N LEU A 154 5.02 -4.72 6.42
CA LEU A 154 6.03 -5.46 5.66
C LEU A 154 7.19 -5.94 6.55
N LEU A 155 7.63 -5.13 7.51
CA LEU A 155 8.67 -5.51 8.46
C LEU A 155 8.21 -6.71 9.30
N PHE A 156 7.02 -6.63 9.88
CA PHE A 156 6.46 -7.75 10.66
C PHE A 156 6.26 -9.00 9.80
N MET A 157 5.79 -8.85 8.57
CA MET A 157 5.68 -9.96 7.61
C MET A 157 7.04 -10.57 7.30
N THR A 158 8.06 -9.74 7.05
CA THR A 158 9.42 -10.18 6.76
C THR A 158 9.98 -10.97 7.95
N ILE A 159 9.89 -10.44 9.18
CA ILE A 159 10.32 -11.13 10.40
C ILE A 159 9.60 -12.49 10.55
N ARG A 160 8.28 -12.53 10.34
CA ARG A 160 7.50 -13.77 10.41
C ARG A 160 7.88 -14.78 9.31
N ALA A 161 8.25 -14.30 8.12
CA ALA A 161 8.73 -15.14 7.03
C ALA A 161 10.10 -15.76 7.33
N PHE A 162 11.01 -15.02 7.96
CA PHE A 162 12.29 -15.56 8.44
C PHE A 162 12.12 -16.56 9.58
N ARG A 163 11.11 -16.38 10.43
CA ARG A 163 10.73 -17.35 11.49
C ARG A 163 9.96 -18.57 10.98
N GLY A 164 9.67 -18.64 9.67
CA GLY A 164 9.01 -19.80 9.06
C GLY A 164 7.51 -19.92 9.37
N HIS A 165 6.84 -18.82 9.76
CA HIS A 165 5.42 -18.83 10.12
C HIS A 165 4.45 -18.90 8.93
N PHE A 166 4.96 -18.91 7.69
CA PHE A 166 4.14 -18.97 6.47
C PHE A 166 4.33 -20.30 5.74
N SER A 167 3.21 -20.86 5.26
CA SER A 167 3.17 -22.07 4.42
C SER A 167 2.32 -21.81 3.17
N PRO A 168 2.36 -22.70 2.16
CA PRO A 168 1.50 -22.61 0.98
C PRO A 168 0.01 -22.58 1.32
N GLU A 169 -0.45 -23.25 2.37
CA GLU A 169 -1.86 -23.16 2.79
C GLU A 169 -2.11 -21.96 3.74
N HIS A 170 -1.10 -21.54 4.51
CA HIS A 170 -1.22 -20.49 5.53
C HIS A 170 -0.42 -19.24 5.17
N HIS A 171 -0.79 -18.57 4.09
CA HIS A 171 -0.14 -17.33 3.60
C HIS A 171 -1.06 -16.10 3.54
N HIS A 172 -2.27 -16.18 4.10
CA HIS A 172 -3.25 -15.09 4.07
C HIS A 172 -2.71 -13.75 4.63
N GLY A 173 -1.83 -13.80 5.64
CA GLY A 173 -1.19 -12.58 6.16
C GLY A 173 -0.31 -11.87 5.11
N VAL A 174 0.32 -12.64 4.21
CA VAL A 174 1.13 -12.09 3.10
C VAL A 174 0.23 -11.52 2.01
N GLU A 175 -0.88 -12.21 1.72
CA GLU A 175 -1.87 -11.77 0.73
C GLU A 175 -2.54 -10.45 1.13
N ILE A 176 -3.05 -10.36 2.37
CA ILE A 176 -3.72 -9.15 2.88
C ILE A 176 -2.75 -7.98 2.96
N GLY A 177 -1.54 -8.19 3.49
CA GLY A 177 -0.52 -7.15 3.52
C GLY A 177 -0.08 -6.70 2.12
N GLY A 178 -0.03 -7.63 1.16
CA GLY A 178 0.23 -7.32 -0.24
C GLY A 178 -0.85 -6.45 -0.88
N ILE A 179 -2.13 -6.73 -0.62
CA ILE A 179 -3.25 -5.90 -1.10
C ILE A 179 -3.12 -4.46 -0.58
N TYR A 180 -2.81 -4.28 0.71
CA TYR A 180 -2.57 -2.95 1.28
C TYR A 180 -1.38 -2.24 0.60
N TRP A 181 -0.26 -2.94 0.42
CA TRP A 181 0.94 -2.35 -0.20
C TRP A 181 0.69 -1.90 -1.64
N HIS A 182 0.01 -2.73 -2.43
CA HIS A 182 -0.39 -2.38 -3.80
C HIS A 182 -1.34 -1.18 -3.84
N PHE A 183 -2.29 -1.10 -2.91
CA PHE A 183 -3.18 0.06 -2.80
C PHE A 183 -2.39 1.35 -2.56
N VAL A 184 -1.47 1.33 -1.59
CA VAL A 184 -0.62 2.48 -1.30
C VAL A 184 0.19 2.89 -2.54
N ASP A 185 0.84 1.95 -3.21
CA ASP A 185 1.60 2.21 -4.44
C ASP A 185 0.74 2.83 -5.57
N VAL A 186 -0.45 2.27 -5.83
CA VAL A 186 -1.39 2.84 -6.82
C VAL A 186 -1.81 4.26 -6.44
N MET A 187 -2.05 4.52 -5.15
CA MET A 187 -2.36 5.89 -4.69
C MET A 187 -1.20 6.84 -4.85
N TRP A 188 0.04 6.38 -4.70
CA TRP A 188 1.20 7.21 -4.99
C TRP A 188 1.25 7.61 -6.47
N ILE A 189 0.97 6.69 -7.40
CA ILE A 189 0.96 6.99 -8.83
C ILE A 189 -0.03 8.12 -9.11
N VAL A 190 -1.21 8.09 -8.49
CA VAL A 190 -2.20 9.18 -8.62
C VAL A 190 -1.66 10.48 -8.02
N VAL A 191 -1.13 10.46 -6.79
CA VAL A 191 -0.53 11.65 -6.15
C VAL A 191 0.57 12.24 -7.02
N TYR A 192 1.56 11.44 -7.42
CA TYR A 192 2.67 11.86 -8.26
C TYR A 192 2.19 12.48 -9.57
N SER A 193 1.26 11.82 -10.27
CA SER A 193 0.71 12.33 -11.53
C SER A 193 0.00 13.67 -11.34
N THR A 194 -0.80 13.81 -10.29
CA THR A 194 -1.59 15.04 -10.06
C THR A 194 -0.82 16.20 -9.46
N VAL A 195 0.25 15.96 -8.70
CA VAL A 195 0.98 17.01 -7.98
C VAL A 195 2.26 17.41 -8.70
N TYR A 196 2.95 16.47 -9.34
CA TYR A 196 4.26 16.72 -9.95
C TYR A 196 4.19 16.85 -11.48
N LEU A 197 3.20 16.25 -12.14
CA LEU A 197 3.09 16.28 -13.61
C LEU A 197 2.01 17.20 -14.13
N ILE A 198 0.84 17.20 -13.48
CA ILE A 198 -0.32 18.01 -13.87
C ILE A 198 -0.33 19.25 -13.02
#